data_AF-A0AAU1MKD1-F1
#
_entry.id   AF-A0AAU1MKD1-F1
#
_cell.length_a   1.000
_cell.length_b   1.000
_cell.length_c   1.000
_cell.angle_alpha   90.00
_cell.angle_beta   90.00
_cell.angle_gamma   90.00
#
_symmetry.space_group_name_H-M   'P 1'
#
loop_
_entity.id
_entity.type
_entity.pdbx_description
1 polymer ?
#
loop_
_entity_poly.entity_id
_entity_poly.type
_entity_poly.pdbx_seq_one_letter_code
_entity_poly.pdbx_strand_id
1 'polypeptide(L)'
;MARRPVAWVAAIVLFAEAIGIALLNWFLGLVVDRQDMSLAGLDPRAMSVSAWIAGALFGLYLALCAIVLVRVAVRDRGPAGFGRILLISAAVVHGLLGAFSVGLVGWLAFVFMMVVLGLIVLTLVAYDRKEQADGTEAGAGDAPAGPAEGGGAPQPA
;
A
#
# COMPACT_ATOMS: atom_id res chain seq x y z
N MET A 1 6.32 -13.64 -11.27
CA MET A 1 7.68 -13.06 -11.29
C MET A 1 7.72 -11.58 -10.91
N ALA A 2 6.76 -10.74 -11.34
CA ALA A 2 6.76 -9.30 -11.03
C ALA A 2 6.46 -8.89 -9.56
N ARG A 3 5.84 -9.75 -8.74
CA ARG A 3 5.36 -9.38 -7.38
C ARG A 3 6.43 -8.83 -6.43
N ARG A 4 7.65 -9.39 -6.49
CA ARG A 4 8.77 -9.01 -5.62
C ARG A 4 9.36 -7.66 -6.03
N PRO A 5 9.75 -7.45 -7.32
CA PRO A 5 10.16 -6.13 -7.80
C PRO A 5 9.13 -5.03 -7.53
N VAL A 6 7.84 -5.30 -7.78
CA VAL A 6 6.77 -4.32 -7.55
C VAL A 6 6.69 -3.91 -6.08
N ALA A 7 6.75 -4.87 -5.15
CA ALA A 7 6.75 -4.57 -3.71
C ALA A 7 7.97 -3.74 -3.28
N TRP A 8 9.15 -4.00 -3.83
CA TRP A 8 10.35 -3.20 -3.58
C TRP A 8 10.21 -1.76 -4.12
N VAL A 9 9.74 -1.61 -5.35
CA VAL A 9 9.52 -0.29 -5.96
C VAL A 9 8.49 0.50 -5.15
N ALA A 10 7.36 -0.12 -4.80
CA ALA A 10 6.33 0.48 -3.97
C ALA A 10 6.90 0.94 -2.61
N ALA A 11 7.71 0.11 -1.96
CA ALA A 11 8.34 0.44 -0.68
C ALA A 11 9.25 1.67 -0.79
N ILE A 12 10.11 1.72 -1.81
CA ILE A 12 11.03 2.84 -2.04
C ILE A 12 10.26 4.13 -2.30
N VAL A 13 9.24 4.08 -3.16
CA VAL A 13 8.41 5.24 -3.49
C VAL A 13 7.69 5.77 -2.25
N LEU A 14 7.03 4.91 -1.47
CA LEU A 14 6.36 5.32 -0.23
C LEU A 14 7.33 5.88 0.81
N PHE A 15 8.55 5.37 0.88
CA PHE A 15 9.59 5.93 1.77
C PHE A 15 10.03 7.32 1.31
N ALA A 16 10.19 7.52 -0.01
CA ALA A 16 10.51 8.82 -0.57
C ALA A 16 9.36 9.83 -0.35
N GLU A 17 8.10 9.41 -0.50
CA GLU A 17 6.94 10.24 -0.20
C GLU A 17 6.84 10.58 1.28
N ALA A 18 7.11 9.63 2.18
CA ALA A 18 7.14 9.87 3.61
C ALA A 18 8.13 10.99 3.97
N ILE A 19 9.35 10.93 3.41
CA ILE A 19 10.38 11.96 3.59
C ILE A 19 9.93 13.27 2.95
N GLY A 20 9.41 13.23 1.72
CA GLY A 20 8.93 14.41 0.99
C GLY A 20 7.85 15.16 1.76
N ILE A 21 6.83 14.46 2.27
CA ILE A 21 5.74 15.04 3.05
C ILE A 21 6.25 15.63 4.36
N ALA A 22 7.12 14.90 5.09
CA ALA A 22 7.68 15.36 6.34
C ALA A 22 8.51 16.64 6.14
N LEU A 23 9.39 16.66 5.14
CA LEU A 23 10.23 17.82 4.82
C LEU A 23 9.40 19.00 4.31
N LEU A 24 8.40 18.76 3.46
CA LEU A 24 7.54 19.81 2.93
C LEU A 24 6.75 20.50 4.04
N ASN A 25 6.13 19.72 4.94
CA ASN A 25 5.36 20.27 6.06
C ASN A 25 6.26 20.91 7.12
N TRP A 26 7.44 20.34 7.36
CA TRP A 26 8.44 20.96 8.23
C TRP A 26 8.83 22.35 7.72
N PHE A 27 9.20 22.43 6.44
CA PHE A 27 9.60 23.67 5.80
C PHE A 27 8.45 24.68 5.74
N LEU A 28 7.27 24.28 5.31
CA LEU A 28 6.10 25.17 5.25
C LEU A 28 5.71 25.68 6.63
N GLY A 29 5.71 24.81 7.65
CA GLY A 29 5.47 25.22 9.03
C GLY A 29 6.53 26.20 9.54
N LEU A 30 7.81 25.99 9.21
CA LEU A 30 8.89 26.93 9.57
C LEU A 30 8.72 28.30 8.90
N VAL A 31 8.33 28.31 7.62
CA VAL A 31 8.07 29.55 6.89
C VAL A 31 6.90 30.29 7.54
N VAL A 32 5.77 29.62 7.76
CA VAL A 32 4.58 30.22 8.38
C VAL A 32 4.88 30.76 9.78
N ASP A 33 5.63 30.02 10.59
CA ASP A 33 6.04 30.44 11.94
C ASP A 33 6.89 31.72 11.93
N ARG A 34 7.64 31.96 10.84
CA ARG A 34 8.50 33.14 10.66
C ARG A 34 7.77 34.34 10.04
N GLN A 35 6.57 34.17 9.49
CA GLN A 35 5.89 35.25 8.77
C GLN A 35 5.02 36.16 9.66
N ASP A 36 4.76 35.83 10.94
CA ASP A 36 3.94 36.61 11.88
C ASP A 36 2.67 37.23 11.23
N MET A 37 2.04 36.52 10.29
CA MET A 37 0.85 36.98 9.58
C MET A 37 -0.38 36.26 10.10
N SER A 38 -1.22 36.98 10.85
CA SER A 38 -2.58 36.52 11.16
C SER A 38 -3.39 36.41 9.87
N LEU A 39 -3.63 35.18 9.40
CA LEU A 39 -4.60 34.93 8.34
C LEU A 39 -5.99 34.85 8.96
N ALA A 40 -6.74 35.95 8.88
CA ALA A 40 -8.12 36.07 9.36
C ALA A 40 -8.31 35.71 10.86
N GLY A 41 -7.35 36.05 11.72
CA GLY A 41 -7.41 35.81 13.16
C GLY A 41 -6.97 34.40 13.59
N LEU A 42 -6.54 33.54 12.65
CA LEU A 42 -5.91 32.28 12.98
C LEU A 42 -4.48 32.52 13.46
N ASP A 43 -4.16 31.97 14.64
CA ASP A 43 -2.83 32.03 15.24
C ASP A 43 -1.81 31.33 14.33
N PRO A 44 -0.79 32.04 13.80
CA PRO A 44 0.26 31.46 12.96
C PRO A 44 0.95 30.26 13.61
N ARG A 45 1.07 30.26 14.95
CA ARG A 45 1.64 29.14 15.71
C ARG A 45 0.76 27.90 15.65
N ALA A 46 -0.56 28.06 15.66
CA ALA A 46 -1.47 26.94 15.49
C ALA A 46 -1.37 26.37 14.06
N MET A 47 -1.18 27.21 13.05
CA MET A 47 -0.93 26.77 11.68
C MET A 47 0.40 26.03 11.53
N SER A 48 1.51 26.56 12.08
CA SER A 48 2.83 25.91 12.00
C SER A 48 2.85 24.57 12.73
N VAL A 49 2.31 24.52 13.95
CA VAL A 49 2.20 23.28 14.74
C VAL A 49 1.33 22.24 14.06
N SER A 50 0.17 22.65 13.50
CA SER A 50 -0.70 21.69 12.79
C SER A 50 -0.05 21.15 11.52
N ALA A 51 0.69 21.97 10.77
CA ALA A 51 1.48 21.51 9.62
C ALA A 51 2.55 20.48 10.05
N TRP A 52 3.31 20.76 11.12
CA TRP A 52 4.32 19.82 11.62
C TRP A 52 3.71 18.51 12.11
N ILE A 53 2.59 18.57 12.84
CA ILE A 53 1.87 17.37 13.28
C ILE A 53 1.37 16.58 12.07
N ALA A 54 0.75 17.24 11.08
CA ALA A 54 0.29 16.58 9.86
C ALA A 54 1.46 15.91 9.12
N GLY A 55 2.57 16.63 8.93
CA GLY A 55 3.78 16.10 8.32
C GLY A 55 4.34 14.88 9.04
N ALA A 56 4.41 14.92 10.37
CA ALA A 56 4.89 13.81 11.18
C ALA A 56 3.95 12.60 11.11
N LEU A 57 2.62 12.81 11.23
CA LEU A 57 1.63 11.72 11.19
C LEU A 57 1.58 11.06 9.81
N PHE A 58 1.47 11.83 8.73
CA PHE A 58 1.45 11.29 7.37
C PHE A 58 2.80 10.67 7.00
N GLY A 59 3.92 11.29 7.36
CA GLY A 59 5.26 10.74 7.15
C GLY A 59 5.44 9.40 7.85
N LEU A 60 5.09 9.32 9.14
CA LEU A 60 5.17 8.07 9.90
C LEU A 60 4.24 7.00 9.32
N TYR A 61 3.01 7.37 8.98
CA TYR A 61 2.04 6.46 8.36
C TYR A 61 2.58 5.84 7.07
N LEU A 62 3.10 6.65 6.14
CA LEU A 62 3.67 6.16 4.89
C LEU A 62 4.95 5.34 5.12
N ALA A 63 5.78 5.73 6.09
CA ALA A 63 6.95 4.94 6.48
C ALA A 63 6.56 3.55 7.02
N LEU A 64 5.50 3.45 7.82
CA LEU A 64 4.96 2.17 8.29
C LEU A 64 4.45 1.30 7.12
N CYS A 65 3.74 1.90 6.15
CA CYS A 65 3.33 1.21 4.92
C CYS A 65 4.54 0.68 4.14
N ALA A 66 5.58 1.51 3.97
CA ALA A 66 6.80 1.11 3.28
C ALA A 66 7.50 -0.05 4.01
N ILE A 67 7.58 -0.02 5.34
CA ILE A 67 8.14 -1.11 6.14
C ILE A 67 7.35 -2.40 5.95
N VAL A 68 6.01 -2.35 5.87
CA VAL A 68 5.18 -3.52 5.55
C VAL A 68 5.54 -4.08 4.17
N LEU A 69 5.70 -3.22 3.16
CA LEU A 69 6.08 -3.64 1.81
C LEU A 69 7.49 -4.24 1.74
N VAL A 70 8.45 -3.68 2.48
CA VAL A 70 9.78 -4.29 2.63
C VAL A 70 9.67 -5.70 3.22
N ARG A 71 8.86 -5.88 4.29
CA ARG A 71 8.65 -7.21 4.87
C ARG A 71 8.02 -8.19 3.88
N VAL A 72 7.03 -7.73 3.10
CA VAL A 72 6.40 -8.53 2.03
C VAL A 72 7.44 -8.92 0.97
N ALA A 73 8.26 -7.98 0.51
CA ALA A 73 9.27 -8.22 -0.51
C ALA A 73 10.38 -9.19 -0.04
N VAL A 74 10.84 -9.03 1.20
CA VAL A 74 11.86 -9.90 1.83
C VAL A 74 11.30 -11.29 2.08
N ARG A 75 10.13 -11.41 2.69
CA ARG A 75 9.54 -12.71 3.07
C ARG A 75 8.85 -13.44 1.90
N ASP A 76 8.58 -12.75 0.80
CA ASP A 76 7.77 -13.24 -0.33
C ASP A 76 6.40 -13.81 0.10
N ARG A 77 5.84 -13.27 1.18
CA ARG A 77 4.51 -13.60 1.70
C ARG A 77 3.65 -12.36 1.69
N GLY A 78 2.36 -12.52 1.42
CA GLY A 78 1.45 -11.40 1.34
C GLY A 78 1.32 -10.65 2.67
N PRO A 79 0.88 -9.38 2.61
CA PRO A 79 0.56 -8.62 3.81
C PRO A 79 -0.69 -9.24 4.47
N ALA A 80 -0.56 -9.67 5.72
CA ALA A 80 -1.66 -10.25 6.50
C ALA A 80 -2.10 -9.33 7.65
N GLY A 81 -3.37 -9.47 8.06
CA GLY A 81 -3.97 -8.76 9.20
C GLY A 81 -3.80 -7.24 9.09
N PHE A 82 -3.18 -6.64 10.11
CA PHE A 82 -2.99 -5.19 10.20
C PHE A 82 -2.21 -4.60 9.02
N GLY A 83 -1.21 -5.31 8.49
CA GLY A 83 -0.42 -4.82 7.34
C GLY A 83 -1.26 -4.66 6.08
N ARG A 84 -2.24 -5.53 5.86
CA ARG A 84 -3.18 -5.42 4.74
C ARG A 84 -4.08 -4.20 4.88
N ILE A 85 -4.64 -4.00 6.08
CA ILE A 85 -5.51 -2.85 6.37
C ILE A 85 -4.75 -1.55 6.14
N LEU A 86 -3.51 -1.45 6.64
CA LEU A 86 -2.67 -0.28 6.49
C LEU A 86 -2.38 0.07 5.01
N LEU A 87 -2.12 -0.94 4.18
CA LEU A 87 -1.90 -0.73 2.75
C LEU A 87 -3.19 -0.39 1.99
N ILE A 88 -4.33 -0.97 2.38
CA ILE A 88 -5.63 -0.62 1.82
C ILE A 88 -5.98 0.83 2.16
N SER A 89 -5.79 1.26 3.42
CA SER A 89 -6.01 2.66 3.79
C SER A 89 -5.07 3.58 3.00
N ALA A 90 -3.83 3.16 2.71
CA ALA A 90 -2.90 3.96 1.93
C ALA A 90 -3.39 4.08 0.48
N ALA A 91 -3.90 3.00 -0.10
CA ALA A 91 -4.53 3.03 -1.41
C ALA A 91 -5.71 4.02 -1.46
N VAL A 92 -6.57 4.02 -0.45
CA VAL A 92 -7.69 4.98 -0.36
C VAL A 92 -7.18 6.42 -0.29
N VAL A 93 -6.18 6.70 0.56
CA VAL A 93 -5.58 8.05 0.66
C VAL A 93 -5.01 8.50 -0.68
N HIS A 94 -4.25 7.66 -1.40
CA HIS A 94 -3.70 8.03 -2.71
C HIS A 94 -4.78 8.21 -3.78
N GLY A 95 -5.85 7.42 -3.72
CA GLY A 95 -7.02 7.61 -4.58
C GLY A 95 -7.68 8.98 -4.38
N LEU A 96 -7.91 9.36 -3.12
CA LEU A 96 -8.46 10.67 -2.77
C LEU A 96 -7.53 11.82 -3.18
N LEU A 97 -6.23 11.71 -2.85
CA LEU A 97 -5.23 12.70 -3.23
C LEU A 97 -5.09 12.84 -4.75
N GLY A 98 -5.15 11.71 -5.47
CA GLY A 98 -5.18 11.71 -6.94
C GLY A 98 -6.38 12.48 -7.47
N ALA A 99 -7.59 12.21 -6.97
CA ALA A 99 -8.79 12.92 -7.38
C ALA A 99 -8.68 14.44 -7.16
N PHE A 100 -8.21 14.87 -5.99
CA PHE A 100 -7.98 16.30 -5.71
C PHE A 100 -6.87 16.91 -6.57
N SER A 101 -5.85 16.13 -6.92
CA SER A 101 -4.72 16.61 -7.72
C SER A 101 -5.12 17.08 -9.11
N VAL A 102 -6.18 16.53 -9.70
CA VAL A 102 -6.67 16.96 -11.02
C VAL A 102 -7.08 18.44 -11.02
N GLY A 103 -7.70 18.91 -9.94
CA GLY A 103 -8.20 20.29 -9.83
C GLY A 103 -7.25 21.26 -9.12
N LEU A 104 -6.54 20.81 -8.08
CA LEU A 104 -5.77 21.70 -7.20
C LEU A 104 -4.28 21.81 -7.53
N VAL A 105 -3.71 20.81 -8.20
CA VAL A 105 -2.24 20.70 -8.35
C VAL A 105 -1.83 20.56 -9.82
N GLY A 106 -2.47 19.65 -10.56
CA GLY A 106 -2.26 19.44 -11.98
C GLY A 106 -2.12 17.97 -12.38
N TRP A 107 -2.12 17.74 -13.70
CA TRP A 107 -2.11 16.40 -14.30
C TRP A 107 -0.90 15.54 -13.91
N LEU A 108 0.29 16.13 -13.77
CA LEU A 108 1.50 15.37 -13.41
C LEU A 108 1.39 14.76 -12.01
N ALA A 109 0.85 15.53 -11.05
CA ALA A 109 0.62 15.05 -9.69
C ALA A 109 -0.44 13.93 -9.67
N PHE A 110 -1.50 14.07 -10.47
CA PHE A 110 -2.50 13.00 -10.64
C PHE A 110 -1.86 11.70 -11.16
N VAL A 111 -1.06 11.79 -12.22
CA VAL A 111 -0.38 10.61 -12.79
C VAL A 111 0.54 9.97 -11.76
N PHE A 112 1.33 10.76 -11.03
CA PHE A 112 2.18 10.27 -9.96
C PHE A 112 1.36 9.50 -8.89
N MET A 113 0.28 10.10 -8.38
CA MET A 113 -0.60 9.46 -7.39
C MET A 113 -1.20 8.15 -7.92
N MET A 114 -1.60 8.10 -9.20
CA MET A 114 -2.12 6.87 -9.82
C MET A 114 -1.06 5.79 -9.98
N VAL A 115 0.20 6.15 -10.25
CA VAL A 115 1.32 5.20 -10.26
C VAL A 115 1.53 4.59 -8.88
N VAL A 116 1.58 5.40 -7.82
CA VAL A 116 1.74 4.90 -6.45
C VAL A 116 0.57 4.02 -6.05
N LEU A 117 -0.66 4.47 -6.30
CA LEU A 117 -1.87 3.68 -6.07
C LEU A 117 -1.80 2.33 -6.80
N GLY A 118 -1.43 2.36 -8.08
CA GLY A 118 -1.28 1.16 -8.91
C GLY A 118 -0.26 0.18 -8.33
N LEU A 119 0.89 0.68 -7.85
CA LEU A 119 1.91 -0.16 -7.20
C LEU A 119 1.40 -0.83 -5.93
N ILE A 120 0.67 -0.10 -5.08
CA ILE A 120 0.07 -0.64 -3.85
C ILE A 120 -0.95 -1.72 -4.19
N VAL A 121 -1.91 -1.41 -5.06
CA VAL A 121 -2.99 -2.33 -5.46
C VAL A 121 -2.43 -3.56 -6.16
N LEU A 122 -1.48 -3.38 -7.10
CA LEU A 122 -0.84 -4.48 -7.79
C LEU A 122 -0.11 -5.41 -6.82
N THR A 123 0.53 -4.86 -5.77
CA THR A 123 1.13 -5.67 -4.71
C THR A 123 0.07 -6.49 -3.98
N LEU A 124 -1.01 -5.85 -3.51
CA LEU A 124 -2.08 -6.53 -2.78
C LEU A 124 -2.69 -7.68 -3.61
N VAL A 125 -3.06 -7.41 -4.86
CA VAL A 125 -3.68 -8.40 -5.75
C VAL A 125 -2.70 -9.51 -6.11
N ALA A 126 -1.43 -9.20 -6.39
CA ALA A 126 -0.45 -10.19 -6.81
C ALA A 126 -0.10 -11.19 -5.70
N TYR A 127 -0.03 -10.74 -4.44
CA TYR A 127 0.23 -11.63 -3.31
C TYR A 127 -1.02 -12.40 -2.86
N ASP A 128 -2.20 -11.78 -2.92
CA ASP A 128 -3.47 -12.47 -2.63
C ASP A 128 -3.70 -13.64 -3.61
N ARG A 129 -3.44 -13.44 -4.92
CA ARG A 129 -3.50 -14.51 -5.92
C ARG A 129 -2.51 -15.65 -5.67
N LYS A 130 -1.31 -15.34 -5.14
CA LYS A 130 -0.32 -16.36 -4.78
C LYS A 130 -0.81 -17.21 -3.61
N GLU A 131 -1.34 -16.59 -2.57
CA GLU A 131 -1.86 -17.30 -1.40
C GLU A 131 -3.01 -18.24 -1.76
N GLN A 132 -3.91 -17.82 -2.66
CA GLN A 132 -4.99 -18.67 -3.17
C GLN A 132 -4.48 -19.86 -3.99
N ALA A 133 -3.46 -19.65 -4.82
CA ALA A 133 -2.84 -20.73 -5.62
C ALA A 133 -2.16 -21.77 -4.71
N ASP A 134 -1.33 -21.30 -3.76
CA ASP A 134 -0.64 -22.18 -2.80
C ASP A 134 -1.65 -22.98 -1.94
N GLY A 135 -2.80 -22.39 -1.58
CA GLY A 135 -3.86 -23.06 -0.83
C GLY A 135 -4.68 -24.09 -1.63
N THR A 136 -4.81 -23.90 -2.95
CA THR A 136 -5.52 -24.83 -3.83
C THR A 136 -4.70 -26.10 -4.09
N GLU A 137 -3.37 -25.97 -4.23
CA GLU A 137 -2.46 -27.12 -4.35
C GLU A 137 -2.45 -27.97 -3.07
N ALA A 138 -2.54 -27.34 -1.89
CA ALA A 138 -2.60 -28.06 -0.61
C ALA A 138 -3.92 -28.84 -0.43
N GLY A 139 -5.06 -28.32 -0.94
CA GLY A 139 -6.36 -28.99 -0.85
C GLY A 139 -6.57 -30.15 -1.84
N ALA A 140 -5.79 -30.20 -2.93
CA ALA A 140 -5.88 -31.27 -3.93
C ALA A 140 -5.17 -32.57 -3.50
N GLY A 141 -4.33 -32.52 -2.45
CA GLY A 141 -3.58 -33.67 -1.93
C GLY A 141 -4.31 -34.52 -0.88
N ASP A 142 -5.47 -34.08 -0.40
CA ASP A 142 -6.20 -34.71 0.72
C ASP A 142 -7.55 -35.34 0.31
N ALA A 143 -7.81 -35.51 -0.99
CA ALA A 143 -8.91 -36.34 -1.45
C ALA A 143 -8.57 -37.81 -1.16
N PRO A 144 -9.38 -38.56 -0.37
CA PRO A 144 -9.18 -39.99 -0.25
C PRO A 144 -9.36 -40.59 -1.64
N ALA A 145 -8.35 -41.29 -2.14
CA ALA A 145 -8.50 -42.15 -3.30
C ALA A 145 -9.58 -43.19 -2.97
N GLY A 146 -10.81 -42.93 -3.43
CA GLY A 146 -11.87 -43.92 -3.43
C GLY A 146 -11.39 -45.14 -4.21
N PRO A 147 -11.75 -46.38 -3.81
CA PRO A 147 -11.19 -47.57 -4.43
C PRO A 147 -11.49 -47.58 -5.93
N ALA A 148 -10.43 -47.74 -6.72
CA ALA A 148 -10.55 -48.05 -8.13
C ALA A 148 -11.21 -49.44 -8.28
N GLU A 149 -12.50 -49.48 -8.57
CA GLU A 149 -13.14 -50.68 -9.13
C GLU A 149 -12.64 -50.87 -10.57
N GLY A 150 -11.51 -51.57 -10.68
CA GLY A 150 -11.04 -52.19 -11.91
C GLY A 150 -10.91 -53.69 -11.68
N GLY A 151 -11.77 -54.49 -12.31
CA GLY A 151 -11.65 -55.94 -12.26
C GLY A 151 -12.85 -56.67 -12.88
N GLY A 152 -12.94 -56.67 -14.21
CA GLY A 152 -13.85 -57.55 -14.91
C GLY A 152 -13.42 -59.02 -14.85
N ALA A 153 -14.41 -59.93 -14.83
CA ALA A 153 -14.42 -61.28 -15.44
C ALA A 153 -15.70 -62.05 -14.99
N PRO A 154 -16.09 -63.17 -15.63
CA PRO A 154 -16.34 -63.40 -17.05
C PRO A 154 -17.80 -63.89 -17.30
N GLN A 155 -18.22 -63.95 -18.56
CA GLN A 155 -19.49 -64.55 -19.01
C GLN A 155 -19.49 -66.08 -18.86
N PRO A 156 -20.57 -66.71 -18.38
CA PRO A 156 -20.81 -68.14 -18.57
C PRO A 156 -21.98 -68.45 -19.53
N ALA A 157 -21.64 -69.33 -20.49
CA ALA A 157 -22.40 -70.28 -21.32
C ALA A 157 -23.76 -69.88 -21.96
#